data_AF-A0A3D5J1U4-F1
#
_entry.id   AF-A0A3D5J1U4-F1
#
_cell.length_a   1.000
_cell.length_b   1.000
_cell.length_c   1.000
_cell.angle_alpha   90.00
_cell.angle_beta   90.00
_cell.angle_gamma   90.00
#
_symmetry.space_group_name_H-M   'P 1'
#
loop_
_entity.id
_entity.type
_entity.pdbx_description
1 polymer ?
#
loop_
_entity_poly.entity_id
_entity_poly.type
_entity_poly.pdbx_seq_one_letter_code
_entity_poly.pdbx_strand_id
1 'polypeptide(L)' 'MSDNKFFANRHSTWGHKWGYKDSRFVLNKDRTVSMEGDRYELSGTRMPDFIPYIEEVIGIEINPGNT' A
#
# COMPACT_ATOMS: atom_id res chain seq x y z
N MET A 1 36.18 11.90 -9.52
CA MET A 1 35.95 11.56 -8.10
C MET A 1 34.45 11.64 -7.89
N SER A 2 33.78 10.49 -7.72
CA SER A 2 32.32 10.41 -7.60
C SER A 2 31.91 10.57 -6.14
N ASP A 3 31.12 11.61 -5.87
CA ASP A 3 30.55 11.93 -4.55
C ASP A 3 29.65 10.79 -4.04
N ASN A 4 30.23 9.85 -3.30
CA ASN A 4 29.47 8.86 -2.55
C ASN A 4 28.85 9.54 -1.32
N LYS A 5 27.72 10.24 -1.53
CA LYS A 5 26.82 10.64 -0.45
C LYS A 5 26.36 9.38 0.27
N PHE A 6 26.61 9.28 1.57
CA PHE A 6 26.04 8.25 2.42
C PHE A 6 24.52 8.40 2.42
N PHE A 7 23.82 7.49 1.74
CA PHE A 7 22.38 7.35 1.90
C PHE A 7 22.13 6.38 3.05
N ALA A 8 21.51 6.87 4.13
CA ALA A 8 21.13 6.04 5.28
C ALA A 8 20.15 4.91 4.90
N ASN A 9 19.54 4.97 3.71
CA ASN A 9 18.65 3.95 3.17
C ASN A 9 18.94 3.77 1.67
N ARG A 10 19.14 2.52 1.21
CA ARG A 10 19.35 2.16 -0.20
C ARG A 10 18.06 2.00 -1.00
N HIS A 11 16.90 2.19 -0.37
CA HIS A 11 15.60 1.87 -0.92
C HIS A 11 14.77 3.13 -1.16
N SER A 12 13.97 3.11 -2.23
CA SER A 12 13.05 4.21 -2.52
C SER A 12 11.85 4.12 -1.58
N THR A 13 11.74 5.07 -0.66
CA THR A 13 10.61 5.17 0.29
C THR A 13 9.69 6.30 -0.11
N TRP A 14 8.46 6.27 0.42
CA TRP A 14 7.53 7.37 0.25
C TRP A 14 8.02 8.65 0.95
N GLY A 15 7.63 9.83 0.45
CA GLY A 15 8.01 11.13 1.03
C GLY A 15 7.51 11.33 2.46
N HIS A 16 6.43 10.64 2.84
CA HIS A 16 5.91 10.57 4.21
C HIS A 16 6.60 9.51 5.07
N LYS A 17 7.74 8.98 4.61
CA LYS A 17 8.71 8.09 5.29
C LYS A 17 8.24 6.69 5.66
N TRP A 18 6.94 6.40 5.67
CA TRP A 18 6.44 5.04 5.84
C TRP A 18 6.52 4.24 4.54
N GLY A 19 7.06 3.03 4.62
CA GLY A 19 7.00 2.03 3.56
C GLY A 19 7.91 2.27 2.36
N TYR A 20 8.04 1.21 1.57
CA TYR A 20 8.71 1.20 0.27
C TYR A 20 7.75 1.67 -0.82
N LYS A 21 8.26 2.34 -1.85
CA LYS A 21 7.42 2.83 -2.97
C LYS A 21 6.71 1.72 -3.74
N ASP A 22 7.27 0.51 -3.72
CA ASP A 22 6.71 -0.69 -4.34
C ASP A 22 5.62 -1.37 -3.50
N SER A 23 5.39 -0.89 -2.28
CA SER A 23 4.56 -1.54 -1.26
C SER A 23 3.43 -0.59 -0.85
N ARG A 24 2.22 -0.82 -1.39
CA ARG A 24 1.01 -0.06 -1.04
C ARG A 24 -0.22 -0.96 -1.14
N PHE A 25 -1.29 -0.59 -0.44
CA PHE A 25 -2.60 -1.18 -0.65
C PHE A 25 -3.25 -0.61 -1.91
N VAL A 26 -3.92 -1.48 -2.65
CA VAL A 26 -4.68 -1.16 -3.85
C VAL A 26 -6.11 -1.63 -3.64
N LEU A 27 -7.06 -0.73 -3.86
CA LEU A 27 -8.47 -1.07 -3.95
C LEU A 27 -8.76 -1.57 -5.37
N ASN A 28 -9.18 -2.83 -5.47
CA ASN A 28 -9.50 -3.44 -6.75
C ASN A 28 -10.93 -3.11 -7.19
N LYS A 29 -11.23 -3.34 -8.48
CA LYS A 29 -12.56 -3.09 -9.06
C LYS A 29 -13.69 -3.89 -8.41
N ASP A 30 -13.36 -5.07 -7.88
CA ASP A 30 -14.27 -5.96 -7.16
C ASP A 30 -14.42 -5.60 -5.67
N ARG A 31 -13.94 -4.40 -5.26
CA ARG A 31 -13.90 -3.91 -3.88
C ARG A 31 -13.02 -4.71 -2.92
N THR A 32 -12.22 -5.66 -3.41
CA THR A 32 -11.22 -6.33 -2.58
C THR A 32 -9.96 -5.49 -2.46
N VAL A 33 -9.24 -5.59 -1.35
CA VAL A 33 -7.93 -4.94 -1.19
C VAL A 33 -6.82 -5.96 -1.43
N SER A 34 -5.74 -5.53 -2.05
CA SER A 34 -4.51 -6.31 -2.18
C SER A 34 -3.30 -5.42 -1.92
N MET A 35 -2.18 -6.02 -1.52
CA MET A 35 -0.91 -5.30 -1.39
C MET A 35 -0.08 -5.48 -2.66
N GLU A 36 0.41 -4.38 -3.23
CA GLU A 36 1.30 -4.38 -4.39
C GLU A 36 2.74 -4.80 -4.00
N GLY A 37 3.53 -5.19 -5.00
CA GLY A 37 4.91 -5.67 -4.83
C GLY A 37 5.00 -7.17 -4.56
N ASP A 38 6.16 -7.61 -4.09
CA ASP A 38 6.49 -9.01 -3.76
C ASP A 38 7.29 -9.14 -2.45
N ARG A 39 7.44 -8.03 -1.71
CA ARG A 39 8.31 -7.92 -0.54
C ARG A 39 7.80 -8.68 0.68
N TYR A 40 6.48 -8.82 0.80
CA TYR A 40 5.82 -9.42 1.94
C TYR A 40 5.00 -10.62 1.48
N GLU A 41 4.82 -11.62 2.34
CA GLU A 41 3.97 -12.78 2.04
C GLU A 41 2.51 -12.37 1.75
N LEU A 42 2.07 -11.23 2.31
CA LEU A 42 0.76 -10.66 2.06
C LEU A 42 0.62 -10.06 0.64
N SER A 43 1.73 -9.73 -0.03
CA SER A 43 1.71 -9.13 -1.35
C SER A 43 0.98 -10.03 -2.36
N GLY A 44 0.09 -9.44 -3.16
CA GLY A 44 -0.77 -10.16 -4.10
C GLY A 44 -1.99 -10.88 -3.48
N THR A 45 -2.03 -11.05 -2.16
CA THR A 45 -3.17 -11.70 -1.49
C THR A 45 -4.42 -10.81 -1.53
N ARG A 46 -5.57 -11.43 -1.81
CA ARG A 46 -6.88 -10.77 -1.82
C ARG A 46 -7.47 -10.75 -0.42
N MET A 47 -7.85 -9.56 0.05
CA MET A 47 -8.45 -9.32 1.35
C MET A 47 -9.90 -8.83 1.13
N PRO A 48 -10.88 -9.74 1.03
CA PRO A 48 -12.27 -9.37 0.75
C PRO A 48 -12.95 -8.64 1.90
N ASP A 49 -12.61 -8.96 3.15
CA ASP A 49 -13.29 -8.42 4.34
C ASP A 49 -12.68 -7.10 4.84
N PHE A 50 -11.59 -6.64 4.22
CA PHE A 50 -10.87 -5.44 4.67
C PHE A 50 -11.71 -4.16 4.52
N ILE A 51 -12.38 -3.99 3.38
CA ILE A 51 -13.25 -2.83 3.15
C ILE A 51 -14.48 -2.89 4.05
N PRO A 52 -15.26 -3.99 4.11
CA PRO A 52 -16.39 -4.11 5.04
C PRO A 52 -16.03 -3.75 6.47
N TYR A 53 -14.89 -4.26 6.96
CA TYR A 53 -14.40 -3.95 8.31
C TYR A 53 -14.11 -2.46 8.51
N ILE A 54 -13.41 -1.81 7.57
CA ILE A 54 -13.11 -0.38 7.67
C ILE A 54 -14.38 0.47 7.62
N GLU A 55 -15.32 0.13 6.73
CA GLU A 55 -16.59 0.83 6.62
C GLU A 55 -17.41 0.72 7.92
N GLU A 56 -17.41 -0.46 8.56
CA GLU A 56 -18.05 -0.68 9.86
C GLU A 56 -17.38 0.15 10.97
N VAL A 57 -16.06 0.13 11.06
CA VAL A 57 -15.31 0.77 12.16
C VAL A 57 -15.30 2.29 12.05
N ILE A 58 -15.15 2.83 10.83
CA ILE A 58 -14.98 4.27 10.60
C ILE A 58 -16.31 4.93 10.23
N GLY A 59 -17.30 4.18 9.76
CA GLY A 59 -18.62 4.69 9.39
C GLY A 59 -18.63 5.49 8.07
N ILE A 60 -17.68 5.21 7.17
CA ILE A 60 -17.59 5.83 5.85
C ILE A 60 -17.74 4.77 4.76
N GLU A 61 -18.33 5.13 3.62
CA GLU A 61 -18.41 4.26 2.45
C GLU A 61 -17.20 4.49 1.53
N ILE A 62 -16.53 3.40 1.14
CA ILE A 62 -15.36 3.43 0.26
C ILE A 62 -15.74 2.81 -1.09
N ASN A 63 -15.73 3.64 -2.14
CA ASN A 63 -16.04 3.22 -3.51
C ASN A 63 -14.84 3.39 -4.44
N PRO A 64 -14.49 2.37 -5.26
CA PRO A 64 -13.37 2.46 -6.21
C PRO A 64 -13.58 3.48 -7.34
N GLY A 65 -14.78 4.02 -7.52
CA GLY A 65 -15.07 5.09 -8.47
C GLY A 65 -14.75 6.51 -7.98
N ASN A 66 -14.39 6.65 -6.70
CA ASN A 66 -14.14 7.95 -6.05
C ASN A 66 -12.64 8.26 -5.84
N THR A 67 -11.74 7.48 -6.44
CA THR A 67 -10.27 7.60 -6.35
C THR A 67 -9.66 7.90 -7.72
#